data_AF-A0A7C3D1I0-F1
#
_entry.id   AF-A0A7C3D1I0-F1
#
_cell.length_a   1.000
_cell.length_b   1.000
_cell.length_c   1.000
_cell.angle_alpha   90.00
_cell.angle_beta   90.00
_cell.angle_gamma   90.00
#
_symmetry.space_group_name_H-M   'P 1'
#
loop_
_entity.id
_entity.type
_entity.pdbx_description
1 polymer ?
#
loop_
_entity_poly.entity_id
_entity_poly.type
_entity_poly.pdbx_seq_one_letter_code
_entity_poly.pdbx_strand_id
1 'polypeptide(L)'
;MDLPLIYDAGPRIYRYDGALPEAFVVFRARVIEDPEARLAALLDPAFDPRAEVILSRKPQRGELTATEEPGLQPTPTLLRQGPNRVIIQVKMNRAGYLVLTDTDYPGWRAMVDGEPTKILPANHAFRAVALGAGEHTVIFEYAPLSFRVGAWITAGAVLLLACQVAKSHHRDSSRRALKKSLRRTKANRKDAKGAKKEKGKH
;
A
#
# COMPACT_ATOMS: atom_id res chain seq x y z
N MET A 1 -31.71 13.12 -23.15
CA MET A 1 -30.50 13.70 -22.52
C MET A 1 -29.73 14.38 -23.62
N ASP A 2 -29.55 15.69 -23.51
CA ASP A 2 -28.86 16.52 -24.50
C ASP A 2 -27.45 16.80 -23.96
N LEU A 3 -26.47 15.98 -24.35
CA LEU A 3 -25.09 16.11 -23.88
C LEU A 3 -24.30 16.93 -24.91
N PRO A 4 -23.64 18.03 -24.52
CA PRO A 4 -22.91 18.88 -25.45
C PRO A 4 -21.75 18.10 -26.07
N LEU A 5 -21.71 18.07 -27.42
CA LEU A 5 -20.67 17.42 -28.21
C LEU A 5 -19.40 18.28 -28.20
N ILE A 6 -18.30 17.76 -27.66
CA ILE A 6 -17.03 18.50 -27.57
C ILE A 6 -16.19 18.35 -28.85
N TYR A 7 -16.37 17.26 -29.61
CA TYR A 7 -15.55 16.93 -30.78
C TYR A 7 -16.29 15.97 -31.73
N ASP A 8 -16.28 16.25 -33.04
CA ASP A 8 -17.01 15.46 -34.06
C ASP A 8 -16.15 15.08 -35.29
N ALA A 9 -14.82 15.13 -35.20
CA ALA A 9 -13.93 14.69 -36.28
C ALA A 9 -13.34 13.29 -36.03
N GLY A 10 -14.08 12.42 -35.33
CA GLY A 10 -13.63 11.10 -34.84
C GLY A 10 -14.59 10.51 -33.78
N PRO A 11 -14.11 9.73 -32.78
CA PRO A 11 -15.00 9.23 -31.73
C PRO A 11 -15.69 10.39 -31.00
N ARG A 12 -17.01 10.29 -30.81
CA ARG A 12 -17.83 11.32 -30.15
C ARG A 12 -17.51 11.40 -28.66
N ILE A 13 -17.03 12.55 -28.21
CA ILE A 13 -16.73 12.83 -26.79
C ILE A 13 -17.85 13.70 -26.24
N TYR A 14 -18.54 13.20 -25.21
CA TYR A 14 -19.60 13.90 -24.50
C TYR A 14 -19.10 14.34 -23.12
N ARG A 15 -19.40 15.58 -22.71
CA ARG A 15 -19.14 16.04 -21.34
C ARG A 15 -20.30 15.64 -20.44
N TYR A 16 -20.01 14.96 -19.32
CA TYR A 16 -20.98 14.73 -18.26
C TYR A 16 -20.61 15.55 -17.03
N ASP A 17 -21.28 16.69 -16.86
CA ASP A 17 -21.03 17.62 -15.73
C ASP A 17 -21.62 17.10 -14.40
N GLY A 18 -22.36 15.98 -14.44
CA GLY A 18 -22.93 15.34 -13.26
C GLY A 18 -21.97 14.41 -12.52
N ALA A 19 -20.70 14.29 -12.95
CA ALA A 19 -19.72 13.41 -12.31
C ALA A 19 -19.47 13.83 -10.85
N LEU A 20 -19.36 12.84 -9.97
CA LEU A 20 -18.89 13.08 -8.60
C LEU A 20 -17.42 13.51 -8.66
N PRO A 21 -17.01 14.52 -7.88
CA PRO A 21 -15.61 14.84 -7.73
C PRO A 21 -14.90 13.66 -7.03
N GLU A 22 -13.60 13.55 -7.24
CA GLU A 22 -12.79 12.46 -6.70
C GLU A 22 -12.80 12.42 -5.17
N ALA A 23 -12.86 13.60 -4.54
CA ALA A 23 -13.06 13.74 -3.11
C ALA A 23 -14.11 14.80 -2.81
N PHE A 24 -14.99 14.51 -1.85
CA PHE A 24 -16.03 15.44 -1.39
C PHE A 24 -16.34 15.28 0.09
N VAL A 25 -17.05 16.24 0.65
CA VAL A 25 -17.46 16.24 2.06
C VAL A 25 -18.96 16.09 2.17
N VAL A 26 -19.40 15.22 3.08
CA VAL A 26 -20.81 15.12 3.47
C VAL A 26 -20.97 15.19 4.98
N PHE A 27 -22.11 15.71 5.41
CA PHE A 27 -22.45 15.89 6.83
C PHE A 27 -23.58 14.99 7.29
N ARG A 28 -24.08 14.13 6.40
CA ARG A 28 -25.08 13.14 6.74
C ARG A 28 -24.52 11.76 6.46
N ALA A 29 -24.65 10.87 7.43
CA ALA A 29 -24.32 9.47 7.26
C ALA A 29 -25.51 8.59 7.64
N ARG A 30 -25.81 7.63 6.78
CA ARG A 30 -26.78 6.57 7.02
C ARG A 30 -26.01 5.25 7.11
N VAL A 31 -26.17 4.50 8.20
CA VAL A 31 -25.46 3.23 8.37
C VAL A 31 -26.37 2.10 7.93
N ILE A 32 -25.93 1.32 6.95
CA ILE A 32 -26.62 0.12 6.46
C ILE A 32 -25.60 -1.02 6.37
N GLU A 33 -25.63 -1.89 7.38
CA GLU A 33 -24.68 -3.00 7.52
C GLU A 33 -24.96 -4.10 6.50
N ASP A 34 -26.24 -4.42 6.29
CA ASP A 34 -26.67 -5.43 5.31
C ASP A 34 -26.28 -5.04 3.86
N PRO A 35 -25.53 -5.87 3.14
CA PRO A 35 -25.05 -5.55 1.79
C PRO A 35 -26.15 -5.36 0.75
N GLU A 36 -27.22 -6.14 0.81
CA GLU A 36 -28.31 -6.08 -0.18
C GLU A 36 -29.14 -4.82 0.04
N ALA A 37 -29.53 -4.54 1.28
CA ALA A 37 -30.24 -3.31 1.66
C ALA A 37 -29.40 -2.06 1.35
N ARG A 38 -28.07 -2.13 1.52
CA ARG A 38 -27.17 -1.02 1.17
C ARG A 38 -27.14 -0.78 -0.34
N LEU A 39 -27.05 -1.84 -1.14
CA LEU A 39 -27.10 -1.71 -2.59
C LEU A 39 -28.45 -1.15 -3.04
N ALA A 40 -29.55 -1.63 -2.48
CA ALA A 40 -30.89 -1.12 -2.77
C ALA A 40 -31.01 0.38 -2.42
N ALA A 41 -30.48 0.82 -1.28
CA ALA A 41 -30.49 2.22 -0.87
C ALA A 41 -29.61 3.12 -1.76
N LEU A 42 -28.53 2.60 -2.36
CA LEU A 42 -27.71 3.34 -3.32
C LEU A 42 -28.37 3.48 -4.69
N LEU A 43 -29.26 2.55 -5.04
CA LEU A 43 -30.03 2.57 -6.28
C LEU A 43 -31.34 3.37 -6.17
N ASP A 44 -31.69 3.80 -4.96
CA ASP A 44 -32.87 4.64 -4.69
C ASP A 44 -32.68 6.01 -5.37
N PRO A 45 -33.59 6.48 -6.24
CA PRO A 45 -33.53 7.81 -6.83
C PRO A 45 -33.52 8.96 -5.81
N ALA A 46 -33.97 8.73 -4.58
CA ALA A 46 -33.90 9.70 -3.49
C ALA A 46 -32.49 9.83 -2.86
N PHE A 47 -31.58 8.90 -3.16
CA PHE A 47 -30.21 8.96 -2.67
C PHE A 47 -29.39 9.99 -3.47
N ASP A 48 -28.95 11.04 -2.79
CA ASP A 48 -27.97 11.99 -3.32
C ASP A 48 -26.59 11.77 -2.68
N PRO A 49 -25.61 11.21 -3.42
CA PRO A 49 -24.26 10.99 -2.91
C PRO A 49 -23.51 12.27 -2.56
N ARG A 50 -23.97 13.44 -3.03
CA ARG A 50 -23.41 14.74 -2.63
C ARG A 50 -23.96 15.23 -1.30
N ALA A 51 -25.08 14.71 -0.82
CA ALA A 51 -25.72 15.15 0.42
C ALA A 51 -25.46 14.16 1.58
N GLU A 52 -25.42 12.87 1.29
CA GLU A 52 -25.23 11.83 2.30
C GLU A 52 -24.28 10.71 1.86
N VAL A 53 -23.67 10.04 2.85
CA VAL A 53 -22.89 8.81 2.67
C VAL A 53 -23.59 7.63 3.34
N ILE A 54 -23.62 6.49 2.65
CA ILE A 54 -24.05 5.23 3.24
C ILE A 54 -22.83 4.46 3.73
N LEU A 55 -22.74 4.24 5.05
CA LEU A 55 -21.63 3.53 5.67
C LEU A 55 -21.97 2.05 5.89
N SER A 56 -21.02 1.16 5.62
CA SER A 56 -21.19 -0.28 5.83
C SER A 56 -21.09 -0.71 7.30
N ARG A 57 -20.65 0.19 8.20
CA ARG A 57 -20.54 -0.06 9.63
C ARG A 57 -20.73 1.22 10.43
N LYS A 58 -21.15 1.08 11.68
CA LYS A 58 -21.24 2.21 12.60
C LYS A 58 -19.86 2.79 12.89
N PRO A 59 -19.72 4.12 12.93
CA PRO A 59 -18.54 4.74 13.51
C PRO A 59 -18.40 4.32 14.97
N GLN A 60 -17.18 4.02 15.42
CA GLN A 60 -16.93 3.66 16.82
C GLN A 60 -16.94 4.90 17.72
N ARG A 61 -17.14 4.72 19.03
CA ARG A 61 -17.16 5.82 20.01
C ARG A 61 -15.84 6.64 19.92
N GLY A 62 -15.96 7.93 19.58
CA GLY A 62 -14.83 8.82 19.30
C GLY A 62 -14.65 9.17 17.82
N GLU A 63 -15.27 8.42 16.92
CA GLU A 63 -15.46 8.79 15.52
C GLU A 63 -16.71 9.70 15.45
N LEU A 64 -16.52 10.94 15.03
CA LEU A 64 -17.52 12.00 15.15
C LEU A 64 -18.78 11.69 14.33
N THR A 65 -19.94 11.81 14.96
CA THR A 65 -21.25 11.75 14.28
C THR A 65 -21.52 13.09 13.62
N ALA A 66 -21.77 13.06 12.31
CA ALA A 66 -22.02 14.28 11.57
C ALA A 66 -23.36 14.93 11.99
N THR A 67 -23.42 16.26 11.93
CA THR A 67 -24.55 17.07 12.42
C THR A 67 -25.41 17.51 11.24
N GLU A 68 -26.74 17.39 11.37
CA GLU A 68 -27.72 17.59 10.28
C GLU A 68 -27.98 19.04 9.85
N GLU A 69 -27.14 20.03 10.18
CA GLU A 69 -27.46 21.41 9.79
C GLU A 69 -27.22 21.66 8.28
N PRO A 70 -27.92 22.59 7.63
CA PRO A 70 -27.55 23.06 6.29
C PRO A 70 -26.29 23.93 6.35
N GLY A 71 -25.34 23.73 5.43
CA GLY A 71 -24.14 24.57 5.35
C GLY A 71 -23.37 24.35 4.06
N LEU A 72 -22.53 25.33 3.68
CA LEU A 72 -21.64 25.20 2.53
C LEU A 72 -20.75 23.97 2.71
N GLN A 73 -20.74 23.07 1.73
CA GLN A 73 -19.84 21.91 1.74
C GLN A 73 -18.41 22.37 1.44
N PRO A 74 -17.45 22.09 2.33
CA PRO A 74 -16.05 22.31 2.05
C PRO A 74 -15.64 21.60 0.77
N THR A 75 -14.85 22.26 -0.07
CA THR A 75 -14.24 21.64 -1.24
C THR A 75 -12.86 21.12 -0.84
N PRO A 76 -12.63 19.80 -0.84
CA PRO A 76 -11.30 19.24 -0.58
C PRO A 76 -10.33 19.62 -1.70
N THR A 77 -9.10 19.90 -1.33
CA THR A 77 -7.99 20.12 -2.28
C THR A 77 -7.12 18.89 -2.31
N LEU A 78 -6.98 18.32 -3.49
CA LEU A 78 -6.17 17.14 -3.72
C LEU A 78 -4.72 17.54 -3.98
N LEU A 79 -3.86 17.33 -2.99
CA LEU A 79 -2.45 17.73 -3.09
C LEU A 79 -1.60 16.73 -3.85
N ARG A 80 -1.94 15.44 -3.74
CA ARG A 80 -1.22 14.37 -4.42
C ARG A 80 -2.13 13.20 -4.71
N GLN A 81 -2.02 12.69 -5.93
CA GLN A 81 -2.55 11.38 -6.30
C GLN A 81 -1.46 10.48 -6.81
N GLY A 82 -1.56 9.23 -6.40
CA GLY A 82 -0.70 8.16 -6.86
C GLY A 82 -1.31 6.82 -6.46
N PRO A 83 -0.88 5.74 -7.12
CA PRO A 83 -1.49 4.42 -6.95
C PRO A 83 -1.42 3.90 -5.51
N ASN A 84 -0.39 4.31 -4.75
CA ASN A 84 -0.17 3.85 -3.38
C ASN A 84 -0.40 4.93 -2.32
N ARG A 85 -0.64 6.18 -2.72
CA ARG A 85 -0.72 7.29 -1.76
C ARG A 85 -1.51 8.46 -2.30
N VAL A 86 -2.51 8.89 -1.54
CA VAL A 86 -3.37 10.04 -1.82
C VAL A 86 -3.31 11.01 -0.65
N ILE A 87 -3.14 12.31 -0.93
CA ILE A 87 -3.06 13.38 0.09
C ILE A 87 -4.12 14.43 -0.22
N ILE A 88 -4.99 14.69 0.74
CA ILE A 88 -6.11 15.62 0.61
C ILE A 88 -6.05 16.61 1.76
N GLN A 89 -6.22 17.89 1.46
CA GLN A 89 -6.44 18.93 2.45
C GLN A 89 -7.90 19.38 2.41
N VAL A 90 -8.48 19.62 3.58
CA VAL A 90 -9.86 20.09 3.68
C VAL A 90 -10.04 20.96 4.92
N LYS A 91 -10.81 22.03 4.77
CA LYS A 91 -11.21 22.91 5.87
C LYS A 91 -12.66 22.64 6.23
N MET A 92 -12.85 21.87 7.28
CA MET A 92 -14.15 21.48 7.79
C MET A 92 -14.73 22.60 8.66
N ASN A 93 -15.94 23.04 8.35
CA ASN A 93 -16.70 23.97 9.19
C ASN A 93 -17.34 23.30 10.42
N ARG A 94 -17.48 21.96 10.38
CA ARG A 94 -18.07 21.12 11.45
C ARG A 94 -17.70 19.66 11.22
N ALA A 95 -18.09 18.79 12.15
CA ALA A 95 -17.90 17.36 12.02
C ALA A 95 -18.64 16.77 10.81
N GLY A 96 -17.95 15.92 10.05
CA GLY A 96 -18.46 15.32 8.83
C GLY A 96 -17.56 14.20 8.31
N TYR A 97 -17.79 13.80 7.06
CA TYR A 97 -17.04 12.74 6.40
C TYR A 97 -16.38 13.28 5.13
N LEU A 98 -15.08 13.07 5.02
CA LEU A 98 -14.39 13.17 3.73
C LEU A 98 -14.53 11.83 3.02
N VAL A 99 -15.13 11.83 1.84
CA VAL A 99 -15.31 10.66 0.98
C VAL A 99 -14.34 10.75 -0.18
N LEU A 100 -13.63 9.66 -0.47
CA LEU A 100 -12.78 9.45 -1.63
C LEU A 100 -13.43 8.40 -2.53
N THR A 101 -13.69 8.74 -3.79
CA THR A 101 -14.34 7.86 -4.77
C THR A 101 -13.40 6.81 -5.37
N ASP A 102 -12.54 6.23 -4.53
CA ASP A 102 -11.66 5.12 -4.87
C ASP A 102 -12.16 3.82 -4.24
N THR A 103 -11.94 2.70 -4.93
CA THR A 103 -12.36 1.37 -4.47
C THR A 103 -11.70 0.99 -3.13
N ASP A 104 -12.48 0.77 -2.08
CA ASP A 104 -12.02 0.27 -0.79
C ASP A 104 -11.47 -1.16 -0.92
N TYR A 105 -10.14 -1.28 -0.98
CA TYR A 105 -9.45 -2.56 -1.10
C TYR A 105 -8.69 -2.87 0.21
N PRO A 106 -8.58 -4.14 0.62
CA PRO A 106 -7.81 -4.48 1.81
C PRO A 106 -6.34 -4.03 1.71
N GLY A 107 -5.83 -3.38 2.75
CA GLY A 107 -4.43 -2.94 2.85
C GLY A 107 -4.20 -1.43 2.81
N TRP A 108 -5.25 -0.64 2.59
CA TRP A 108 -5.21 0.81 2.78
C TRP A 108 -5.23 1.18 4.27
N ARG A 109 -4.49 2.24 4.60
CA ARG A 109 -4.50 2.91 5.91
C ARG A 109 -4.76 4.39 5.71
N ALA A 110 -5.42 5.01 6.68
CA ALA A 110 -5.66 6.45 6.69
C ALA A 110 -4.99 7.11 7.88
N MET A 111 -4.54 8.34 7.69
CA MET A 111 -4.04 9.22 8.74
C MET A 111 -4.73 10.57 8.60
N VAL A 112 -5.08 11.17 9.73
CA VAL A 112 -5.60 12.54 9.82
C VAL A 112 -4.63 13.31 10.68
N ASP A 113 -4.01 14.35 10.12
CA ASP A 113 -3.05 15.21 10.82
C ASP A 113 -1.87 14.45 11.45
N GLY A 114 -1.47 13.35 10.82
CA GLY A 114 -0.38 12.49 11.28
C GLY A 114 -0.82 11.33 12.17
N GLU A 115 -2.05 11.33 12.68
CA GLU A 115 -2.57 10.29 13.56
C GLU A 115 -3.30 9.19 12.77
N PRO A 116 -3.04 7.90 13.02
CA PRO A 116 -3.75 6.80 12.37
C PRO A 116 -5.25 6.85 12.65
N THR A 117 -6.05 6.76 11.60
CA THR A 117 -7.51 6.67 11.70
C THR A 117 -8.05 5.46 10.94
N LYS A 118 -9.29 5.10 11.25
CA LYS A 118 -9.99 4.01 10.59
C LYS A 118 -10.65 4.50 9.31
N ILE A 119 -10.47 3.72 8.25
CA ILE A 119 -11.23 3.88 7.02
C ILE A 119 -12.64 3.31 7.27
N LEU A 120 -13.64 4.07 6.84
CA LEU A 120 -15.04 3.69 6.84
C LEU A 120 -15.42 3.33 5.40
N PRO A 121 -15.81 2.07 5.12
CA PRO A 121 -16.35 1.71 3.82
C PRO A 121 -17.64 2.49 3.58
N ALA A 122 -17.67 3.23 2.48
CA ALA A 122 -18.70 4.19 2.12
C ALA A 122 -19.29 3.84 0.76
N ASN A 123 -20.58 4.08 0.55
CA ASN A 123 -21.28 3.89 -0.73
C ASN A 123 -20.91 2.56 -1.43
N HIS A 124 -20.85 1.49 -0.64
CA HIS A 124 -20.46 0.12 -1.02
C HIS A 124 -19.00 -0.09 -1.45
N ALA A 125 -18.39 0.86 -2.17
CA ALA A 125 -17.05 0.70 -2.72
C ALA A 125 -16.11 1.88 -2.42
N PHE A 126 -16.56 2.99 -1.87
CA PHE A 126 -15.74 4.17 -1.57
C PHE A 126 -15.12 4.10 -0.18
N ARG A 127 -14.15 4.99 0.06
CA ARG A 127 -13.51 5.16 1.36
C ARG A 127 -13.96 6.47 1.98
N ALA A 128 -14.23 6.46 3.27
CA ALA A 128 -14.48 7.68 4.03
C ALA A 128 -13.65 7.72 5.31
N VAL A 129 -13.39 8.93 5.79
CA VAL A 129 -12.86 9.19 7.13
C VAL A 129 -13.73 10.24 7.82
N ALA A 130 -13.98 10.04 9.11
CA ALA A 130 -14.65 11.05 9.94
C ALA A 130 -13.66 12.15 10.30
N LEU A 131 -14.07 13.41 10.14
CA LEU A 131 -13.28 14.59 10.45
C LEU A 131 -14.07 15.51 11.38
N GLY A 132 -13.35 16.24 12.23
CA GLY A 132 -13.91 17.30 13.06
C GLY A 132 -14.02 18.63 12.32
N ALA A 133 -14.41 19.67 13.06
CA ALA A 133 -14.24 21.04 12.57
C ALA A 133 -12.75 21.40 12.60
N GLY A 134 -12.27 22.14 11.60
CA GLY A 134 -10.88 22.55 11.50
C GLY A 134 -10.24 22.28 10.14
N GLU A 135 -8.96 22.59 10.04
CA GLU A 135 -8.16 22.27 8.87
C GLU A 135 -7.50 20.92 9.08
N HIS A 136 -7.68 20.02 8.10
CA HIS A 136 -7.20 18.65 8.17
C HIS A 136 -6.38 18.30 6.94
N THR A 137 -5.30 17.56 7.16
CA THR A 137 -4.56 16.85 6.11
C THR A 137 -4.83 15.35 6.25
N VAL A 138 -5.50 14.77 5.26
CA VAL A 138 -5.83 13.36 5.21
C VAL A 138 -4.88 12.65 4.24
N ILE A 139 -4.27 11.57 4.70
CA ILE A 139 -3.38 10.73 3.90
C ILE A 139 -3.96 9.34 3.84
N PHE A 140 -4.23 8.85 2.63
CA PHE A 140 -4.50 7.44 2.37
C PHE A 140 -3.23 6.80 1.82
N GLU A 141 -2.80 5.68 2.39
CA GLU A 141 -1.60 4.96 1.97
C GLU A 141 -1.88 3.46 1.83
N TYR A 142 -1.50 2.90 0.69
CA TYR A 142 -1.58 1.47 0.44
C TYR A 142 -0.33 0.78 0.98
N ALA A 143 -0.50 -0.01 2.02
CA ALA A 143 0.62 -0.66 2.69
C ALA A 143 0.23 -2.06 3.19
N PRO A 144 0.08 -3.02 2.26
CA PRO A 144 -0.41 -4.37 2.54
C PRO A 144 0.59 -5.20 3.35
N LEU A 145 0.07 -6.07 4.21
CA LEU A 145 0.86 -6.99 5.03
C LEU A 145 1.66 -7.99 4.17
N SER A 146 1.11 -8.41 3.02
CA SER A 146 1.74 -9.35 2.10
C SER A 146 3.08 -8.87 1.57
N PHE A 147 3.22 -7.57 1.29
CA PHE A 147 4.48 -6.99 0.83
C PHE A 147 5.58 -7.11 1.89
N ARG A 148 5.23 -6.83 3.16
CA ARG A 148 6.16 -7.00 4.29
C ARG A 148 6.58 -8.46 4.47
N VAL A 149 5.64 -9.39 4.39
CA VAL A 149 5.92 -10.84 4.51
C VAL A 149 6.81 -11.31 3.35
N GLY A 150 6.49 -10.89 2.12
CA GLY A 150 7.28 -11.20 0.93
C GLY A 150 8.73 -10.71 1.07
N ALA A 151 8.94 -9.48 1.55
CA ALA A 151 10.27 -8.94 1.79
C ALA A 151 11.10 -9.79 2.78
N TRP A 152 10.47 -10.27 3.86
CA TRP A 152 11.13 -11.17 4.83
C TRP A 152 11.49 -12.52 4.21
N ILE A 153 10.59 -13.11 3.41
CA ILE A 153 10.84 -14.37 2.71
C ILE A 153 12.02 -14.21 1.74
N THR A 154 12.04 -13.14 0.94
CA THR A 154 13.13 -12.85 0.01
C THR A 154 14.46 -12.65 0.74
N ALA A 155 14.47 -11.87 1.83
CA ALA A 155 15.67 -11.69 2.64
C ALA A 155 16.19 -13.02 3.19
N GLY A 156 15.31 -13.88 3.69
CA GLY A 156 15.65 -15.23 4.15
C GLY A 156 16.25 -16.10 3.04
N ALA A 157 15.65 -16.10 1.84
CA ALA A 157 16.15 -16.85 0.70
C ALA A 157 17.53 -16.37 0.24
N VAL A 158 17.76 -15.06 0.18
CA VAL A 158 19.06 -14.46 -0.16
C VAL A 158 20.13 -14.85 0.87
N LEU A 159 19.81 -14.80 2.17
CA LEU A 159 20.72 -15.21 3.23
C LEU A 159 21.08 -16.69 3.15
N LEU A 160 20.12 -17.55 2.83
CA LEU A 160 20.36 -18.98 2.63
C LEU A 160 21.29 -19.23 1.43
N LEU A 161 21.05 -18.57 0.30
CA LEU A 161 21.92 -18.66 -0.88
C LEU A 161 23.33 -18.14 -0.59
N ALA A 162 23.46 -16.99 0.08
CA ALA A 162 24.75 -16.44 0.49
C ALA A 162 25.50 -17.41 1.42
N CYS A 163 24.81 -18.04 2.38
CA CYS A 163 25.38 -19.07 3.24
C CYS A 163 25.90 -20.29 2.45
N GLN A 164 25.16 -20.73 1.42
CA GLN A 164 25.61 -21.86 0.59
C GLN A 164 26.84 -21.52 -0.24
N VAL A 165 26.89 -20.32 -0.83
CA VAL A 165 28.05 -19.83 -1.57
C VAL A 165 29.27 -19.67 -0.66
N ALA A 166 29.09 -19.11 0.54
CA ALA A 166 30.17 -19.00 1.51
C ALA A 166 30.73 -20.39 1.93
N LYS A 167 29.84 -21.36 2.19
CA LYS A 167 30.24 -22.74 2.49
C LYS A 167 30.98 -23.41 1.34
N SER A 168 30.54 -23.21 0.09
CA SER A 168 31.21 -23.80 -1.08
C SER A 168 32.60 -23.20 -1.29
N HIS A 169 32.75 -21.89 -1.10
CA HIS A 169 34.03 -21.17 -1.19
C HIS A 169 35.00 -21.58 -0.07
N HIS A 170 34.51 -21.75 1.15
CA HIS A 170 35.33 -22.25 2.28
C HIS A 170 35.77 -23.71 2.05
N ARG A 171 34.89 -24.56 1.54
CA ARG A 171 35.22 -25.96 1.23
C ARG A 171 36.24 -26.09 0.10
N ASP A 172 36.15 -25.26 -0.93
CA ASP A 172 37.10 -25.28 -2.05
C ASP A 172 38.47 -24.71 -1.67
N SER A 173 38.51 -23.59 -0.93
CA SER A 173 39.77 -23.05 -0.39
C SER A 173 40.49 -24.03 0.53
N SER A 174 39.76 -24.72 1.41
CA SER A 174 40.31 -25.76 2.30
C SER A 174 40.90 -26.94 1.52
N ARG A 175 40.21 -27.39 0.46
CA ARG A 175 40.70 -28.47 -0.44
C ARG A 175 41.96 -28.06 -1.21
N ARG A 176 42.02 -26.82 -1.71
CA ARG A 176 43.20 -26.29 -2.41
C ARG A 176 44.41 -26.18 -1.50
N ALA A 177 44.22 -25.69 -0.26
CA ALA A 177 45.29 -25.61 0.74
C ALA A 177 45.84 -27.01 1.10
N LEU A 178 44.95 -27.99 1.32
CA LEU A 178 45.34 -29.37 1.62
C LEU A 178 46.14 -30.01 0.47
N LYS A 179 45.69 -29.87 -0.78
CA LYS A 179 46.42 -30.38 -1.97
C LYS A 179 47.82 -29.74 -2.09
N LYS A 180 47.96 -28.45 -1.81
CA LYS A 180 49.25 -27.74 -1.85
C LYS A 180 50.22 -28.26 -0.77
N SER A 181 49.72 -28.53 0.44
CA SER A 181 50.53 -29.12 1.52
C SER A 181 51.05 -30.52 1.15
N LEU A 182 50.17 -31.40 0.67
CA LEU A 182 50.52 -32.78 0.29
C LEU A 182 51.55 -32.84 -0.85
N ARG A 183 51.47 -31.91 -1.83
CA ARG A 183 52.46 -31.80 -2.91
C ARG A 183 53.84 -31.38 -2.37
N ARG A 184 53.90 -30.40 -1.46
CA ARG A 184 55.15 -29.97 -0.80
C ARG A 184 55.78 -31.11 0.00
N THR A 185 54.99 -31.84 0.78
CA THR A 185 55.49 -32.98 1.57
C THR A 185 56.04 -34.10 0.69
N LYS A 186 55.38 -34.38 -0.45
CA LYS A 186 55.87 -35.37 -1.43
C LYS A 186 57.17 -34.93 -2.11
N ALA A 187 57.30 -33.65 -2.48
CA ALA A 187 58.53 -33.10 -3.06
C ALA A 187 59.71 -33.22 -2.09
N ASN A 188 59.54 -32.73 -0.86
CA ASN A 188 60.58 -32.74 0.17
C ASN A 188 61.05 -34.18 0.53
N ARG A 189 60.13 -35.15 0.50
CA ARG A 189 60.45 -36.58 0.71
C ARG A 189 61.24 -37.19 -0.45
N LYS A 190 61.03 -36.72 -1.69
CA LYS A 190 61.76 -37.18 -2.87
C LYS A 190 63.21 -36.66 -2.86
N ASP A 191 63.38 -35.39 -2.50
CA ASP A 191 64.70 -34.73 -2.41
C ASP A 191 65.55 -35.37 -1.30
N ALA A 192 64.96 -35.65 -0.13
CA ALA A 192 65.64 -36.35 0.97
C ALA A 192 66.07 -37.78 0.60
N LYS A 193 65.30 -38.49 -0.25
CA LYS A 193 65.68 -39.82 -0.76
C LYS A 193 66.79 -39.74 -1.81
N GLY A 194 66.83 -38.70 -2.64
CA GLY A 194 67.91 -38.45 -3.60
C GLY A 194 69.24 -38.20 -2.91
N ALA A 195 69.26 -37.30 -1.93
CA ALA A 195 70.46 -36.95 -1.15
C ALA A 195 71.03 -38.15 -0.36
N LYS A 196 70.17 -39.05 0.15
CA LYS A 196 70.62 -40.30 0.80
C LYS A 196 71.24 -41.31 -0.19
N LYS A 197 70.83 -41.28 -1.46
CA LYS A 197 71.32 -42.21 -2.49
C LYS A 197 72.70 -41.78 -3.04
N GLU A 198 72.99 -40.49 -3.05
CA GLU A 198 74.33 -39.97 -3.36
C GLU A 198 75.33 -40.23 -2.23
N LYS A 199 74.93 -40.06 -0.97
CA LYS A 199 75.84 -40.28 0.18
C LYS A 199 76.19 -41.74 0.47
N GLY A 200 75.46 -42.71 -0.10
CA GLY A 200 75.76 -44.15 0.05
C GLY A 200 76.62 -44.73 -1.08
N LYS A 201 77.18 -43.89 -1.96
CA LYS A 201 77.94 -44.31 -3.14
C LYS A 201 79.43 -43.95 -3.09
N HIS A 202 79.93 -43.63 -1.90
CA HIS A 202 81.35 -43.45 -1.58
C HIS A 202 81.75 -44.45 -0.50
#